data_AF-A0A9X8BMA4-F1
#
_entry.id   AF-A0A9X8BMA4-F1
#
_cell.length_a   1.000
_cell.length_b   1.000
_cell.length_c   1.000
_cell.angle_alpha   90.00
_cell.angle_beta   90.00
_cell.angle_gamma   90.00
#
_symmetry.space_group_name_H-M   'P 1'
#
loop_
_entity.id
_entity.type
_entity.pdbx_description
1 polymer ?
#
loop_
_entity_poly.entity_id
_entity_poly.type
_entity_poly.pdbx_seq_one_letter_code
_entity_poly.pdbx_strand_id
1 'polypeptide(L)'
;MTLFWCVVPILLLFFGKAWSSAKIREYYSRSQRALEATVAAEMDNQQPSWINDADQRAQFSASLCEQCLKKEVPDWFLESIAGNEEGMGFLTRHAALMETFGAPFCDQVQAAAELVDSAWQRSKLRGY
;
A
#
# COMPACT_ATOMS: atom_id res chain seq x y z
N MET A 1 18.91 -11.08 41.91
CA MET A 1 18.87 -11.63 40.54
C MET A 1 17.46 -11.77 39.94
N THR A 2 16.39 -11.44 40.66
CA THR A 2 14.99 -11.54 40.17
C THR A 2 14.48 -10.29 39.46
N LEU A 3 14.97 -9.09 39.80
CA LEU A 3 14.56 -7.82 39.16
C LEU A 3 14.91 -7.73 37.66
N PHE A 4 16.06 -8.26 37.25
CA PHE A 4 16.48 -8.26 35.83
C PHE A 4 15.52 -9.06 34.94
N TRP A 5 14.96 -10.16 35.44
CA TRP A 5 14.03 -11.01 34.68
C TRP A 5 12.65 -10.38 34.48
N CYS A 6 12.25 -9.40 35.30
CA CYS A 6 11.00 -8.67 35.11
C CYS A 6 11.17 -7.42 34.22
N VAL A 7 12.33 -6.75 34.29
CA VAL A 7 12.56 -5.49 33.56
C VAL A 7 12.83 -5.73 32.07
N VAL A 8 13.57 -6.78 31.72
CA VAL A 8 13.89 -7.13 30.32
C VAL A 8 12.65 -7.38 29.45
N PRO A 9 11.67 -8.23 29.85
CA PRO A 9 10.47 -8.46 29.03
C PRO A 9 9.58 -7.21 28.92
N ILE A 10 9.52 -6.37 29.96
CA ILE A 10 8.77 -5.11 29.91
C ILE A 10 9.39 -4.17 28.87
N LEU A 11 10.71 -3.99 28.89
CA LEU A 11 11.41 -3.18 27.90
C LEU A 11 11.19 -3.71 26.48
N LEU A 12 11.30 -5.03 26.26
CA LEU A 12 11.05 -5.63 24.93
C LEU A 12 9.64 -5.35 24.41
N LEU A 13 8.61 -5.38 25.26
CA LEU A 13 7.24 -5.03 24.88
C LEU A 13 7.10 -3.55 24.50
N PHE A 14 7.71 -2.64 25.27
CA PHE A 14 7.69 -1.20 24.97
C PHE A 14 8.45 -0.88 23.67
N PHE A 15 9.65 -1.46 23.49
CA PHE A 15 10.43 -1.26 22.26
C PHE A 15 9.75 -1.88 21.04
N GLY A 16 9.14 -3.06 21.17
CA GLY A 16 8.38 -3.68 20.08
C GLY A 16 7.17 -2.84 19.65
N LYS A 17 6.42 -2.30 20.62
CA LYS A 17 5.30 -1.41 20.35
C LYS A 17 5.75 -0.09 19.73
N ALA A 18 6.85 0.49 20.23
CA ALA A 18 7.41 1.73 19.68
C ALA A 18 7.95 1.53 18.25
N TRP A 19 8.60 0.41 17.98
CA TRP A 19 9.10 0.04 16.66
C TRP A 19 7.97 -0.16 15.66
N SER A 20 6.94 -0.92 16.04
CA SER A 20 5.74 -1.12 15.24
C SER A 20 5.07 0.22 14.93
N SER A 21 4.91 1.09 15.93
CA SER A 21 4.37 2.44 15.75
C SER A 21 5.21 3.30 14.80
N ALA A 22 6.54 3.23 14.90
CA ALA A 22 7.44 3.95 14.01
C ALA A 22 7.32 3.47 12.56
N LYS A 23 7.26 2.15 12.33
CA LYS A 23 7.07 1.57 11.00
C LYS A 23 5.73 1.96 10.38
N ILE A 24 4.67 1.92 11.17
CA ILE A 24 3.33 2.36 10.75
C ILE A 24 3.37 3.84 10.36
N ARG A 25 4.03 4.68 11.16
CA ARG A 25 4.16 6.12 10.88
C ARG A 25 4.98 6.40 9.63
N GLU A 26 6.08 5.66 9.41
CA GLU A 26 6.89 5.75 8.20
C GLU A 26 6.07 5.38 6.97
N TYR A 27 5.34 4.26 7.03
CA TYR A 27 4.42 3.83 5.97
C TYR A 27 3.43 4.94 5.61
N TYR A 28 2.67 5.44 6.59
CA TYR A 28 1.66 6.47 6.34
C TYR A 28 2.28 7.77 5.83
N SER A 29 3.47 8.14 6.31
CA SER A 29 4.16 9.32 5.79
C SER A 29 4.55 9.18 4.33
N ARG A 30 4.98 8.00 3.89
CA ARG A 30 5.31 7.71 2.49
C ARG A 30 4.05 7.63 1.63
N SER A 31 3.03 6.92 2.10
CA SER A 31 1.73 6.77 1.42
C SER A 31 1.06 8.11 1.18
N GLN A 32 1.05 9.00 2.18
CA GLN A 32 0.49 10.34 2.02
C GLN A 32 1.25 11.17 0.99
N ARG A 33 2.59 11.20 1.06
CA ARG A 33 3.41 11.92 0.07
C ARG A 33 3.22 11.37 -1.34
N ALA A 34 3.15 10.05 -1.48
CA ALA A 34 2.90 9.39 -2.75
C ALA A 34 1.53 9.78 -3.29
N LEU A 35 0.50 9.81 -2.44
CA LEU A 35 -0.86 10.21 -2.84
C LEU A 35 -0.90 11.67 -3.30
N GLU A 36 -0.30 12.59 -2.53
CA GLU A 36 -0.21 14.01 -2.87
C GLU A 36 0.48 14.21 -4.22
N ALA A 37 1.64 13.57 -4.43
CA ALA A 37 2.36 13.62 -5.71
C ALA A 37 1.57 12.99 -6.87
N THR A 38 0.86 11.88 -6.62
CA THR A 38 0.04 11.21 -7.66
C THR A 38 -1.10 12.13 -8.11
N VAL A 39 -1.76 12.82 -7.17
CA VAL A 39 -2.87 13.75 -7.46
C VAL A 39 -2.38 15.04 -8.12
N ALA A 40 -1.19 15.52 -7.73
CA ALA A 40 -0.56 16.70 -8.33
C ALA A 40 -0.01 16.46 -9.75
N ALA A 41 -0.15 15.23 -10.28
CA ALA A 41 0.47 14.80 -11.53
C ALA A 41 2.00 15.00 -11.55
N GLU A 42 2.62 14.94 -10.37
CA GLU A 42 4.07 14.97 -10.25
C GLU A 42 4.65 13.65 -10.75
N MET A 43 5.67 13.73 -11.60
CA MET A 43 6.38 12.55 -12.09
C MET A 43 5.46 11.58 -12.84
N ASP A 44 4.58 12.09 -13.70
CA ASP A 44 3.53 11.35 -14.40
C ASP A 44 4.02 10.14 -15.23
N ASN A 45 5.29 10.16 -15.63
CA ASN A 45 5.93 9.09 -16.40
C ASN A 45 6.73 8.11 -15.53
N GLN A 46 6.72 8.26 -14.22
CA GLN A 46 7.43 7.36 -13.31
C GLN A 46 6.76 6.00 -13.31
N GLN A 47 7.56 4.95 -13.52
CA GLN A 47 7.13 3.57 -13.40
C GLN A 47 7.91 2.90 -12.28
N PRO A 48 7.32 1.91 -11.59
CA PRO A 48 8.04 1.16 -10.58
C PRO A 48 9.14 0.34 -11.23
N SER A 49 10.23 0.09 -10.50
CA SER A 49 11.41 -0.63 -11.01
C SER A 49 11.07 -2.02 -11.58
N TRP A 50 10.03 -2.63 -11.04
CA TRP A 50 9.55 -3.97 -11.38
C TRP A 50 8.59 -4.01 -12.57
N ILE A 51 8.25 -2.88 -13.20
CA ILE A 51 7.24 -2.85 -14.28
C ILE A 51 7.62 -3.71 -15.49
N ASN A 52 8.91 -3.89 -15.76
CA ASN A 52 9.40 -4.71 -16.88
C ASN A 52 9.62 -6.18 -16.51
N ASP A 53 9.50 -6.52 -15.22
CA ASP A 53 9.60 -7.87 -14.71
C ASP A 53 8.21 -8.52 -14.72
N ALA A 54 8.04 -9.58 -15.52
CA ALA A 54 6.75 -10.26 -15.65
C ALA A 54 6.33 -10.97 -14.36
N ASP A 55 7.27 -11.54 -13.61
CA ASP A 55 7.00 -12.29 -12.39
C ASP A 55 6.59 -11.33 -11.27
N GLN A 56 7.30 -10.20 -11.14
CA GLN A 56 6.96 -9.20 -10.13
C GLN A 56 5.65 -8.48 -10.45
N ARG A 57 5.33 -8.23 -11.72
CA ARG A 57 4.00 -7.72 -12.11
C ARG A 57 2.89 -8.69 -11.73
N ALA A 58 3.06 -9.98 -12.04
CA ALA A 58 2.09 -11.01 -11.68
C ALA A 58 1.91 -11.09 -10.16
N GLN A 59 3.03 -11.01 -9.40
CA GLN A 59 3.00 -10.97 -7.95
C GLN A 59 2.28 -9.73 -7.42
N PHE A 60 2.53 -8.54 -7.99
CA PHE A 60 1.87 -7.30 -7.60
C PHE A 60 0.35 -7.42 -7.77
N SER A 61 -0.11 -7.85 -8.95
CA SER A 61 -1.53 -8.03 -9.24
C SER A 61 -2.18 -9.08 -8.34
N ALA A 62 -1.52 -10.21 -8.09
CA ALA A 62 -2.03 -11.26 -7.21
C ALA A 62 -2.16 -10.78 -5.76
N SER A 63 -1.11 -10.14 -5.22
CA SER A 63 -1.13 -9.62 -3.85
C SER A 63 -2.09 -8.44 -3.69
N LEU A 64 -2.24 -7.58 -4.70
CA LEU A 64 -3.23 -6.51 -4.72
C LEU A 64 -4.65 -7.10 -4.64
N CYS A 65 -4.96 -8.08 -5.50
CA CYS A 65 -6.25 -8.75 -5.50
C CYS A 65 -6.54 -9.40 -4.15
N GLU A 66 -5.59 -10.16 -3.60
CA GLU A 66 -5.73 -10.79 -2.29
C GLU A 66 -6.04 -9.77 -1.17
N GLN A 67 -5.32 -8.65 -1.15
CA GLN A 67 -5.55 -7.60 -0.14
C GLN A 67 -6.90 -6.91 -0.30
N CYS A 68 -7.34 -6.64 -1.53
CA CYS A 68 -8.64 -6.03 -1.79
C CYS A 68 -9.80 -6.97 -1.41
N LEU A 69 -9.67 -8.27 -1.69
CA LEU A 69 -10.66 -9.27 -1.28
C LEU A 69 -10.79 -9.37 0.24
N LYS A 70 -9.67 -9.30 0.97
CA LYS A 70 -9.68 -9.23 2.44
C LYS A 70 -10.40 -7.99 2.99
N LYS A 71 -10.51 -6.93 2.17
CA LYS A 71 -11.23 -5.69 2.47
C LYS A 71 -12.66 -5.67 1.93
N GLU A 72 -13.18 -6.81 1.48
CA GLU A 72 -14.54 -6.97 0.96
C GLU A 72 -14.82 -6.09 -0.29
N VAL A 73 -13.78 -5.83 -1.09
CA VAL A 73 -13.94 -5.24 -2.43
C VAL A 73 -14.42 -6.36 -3.37
N PRO A 74 -15.52 -6.19 -4.10
CA PRO A 74 -16.06 -7.25 -4.93
C PRO A 74 -15.24 -7.46 -6.22
N ASP A 75 -15.19 -8.71 -6.70
CA ASP A 75 -14.41 -9.10 -7.88
C ASP A 75 -14.71 -8.24 -9.11
N TRP A 76 -15.98 -7.96 -9.39
CA TRP A 76 -16.40 -7.14 -10.54
C TRP A 76 -15.83 -5.72 -10.49
N PHE A 77 -15.60 -5.16 -9.30
CA PHE A 77 -15.02 -3.84 -9.13
C PHE A 77 -13.51 -3.90 -9.40
N LEU A 78 -12.84 -4.96 -8.96
CA LEU A 78 -11.43 -5.21 -9.28
C LEU A 78 -11.22 -5.41 -10.78
N GLU A 79 -12.09 -6.17 -11.44
CA GLU A 79 -12.08 -6.35 -12.90
C GLU A 79 -12.28 -5.02 -13.63
N SER A 80 -13.17 -4.15 -13.11
CA SER A 80 -13.40 -2.82 -13.69
C SER A 80 -12.16 -1.92 -13.64
N ILE A 81 -11.34 -2.06 -12.58
CA ILE A 81 -10.08 -1.32 -12.44
C ILE A 81 -9.01 -1.95 -13.32
N ALA A 82 -8.88 -3.28 -13.30
CA ALA A 82 -7.90 -4.00 -14.11
C ALA A 82 -8.11 -3.80 -15.62
N GLY A 83 -9.37 -3.73 -16.05
CA GLY A 83 -9.75 -3.44 -17.44
C GLY A 83 -9.66 -1.97 -17.84
N ASN A 84 -9.40 -1.07 -16.89
CA ASN A 84 -9.23 0.36 -17.15
C ASN A 84 -7.73 0.72 -17.10
N GLU A 85 -7.15 1.05 -18.26
CA GLU A 85 -5.75 1.46 -18.38
C GLU A 85 -5.39 2.65 -17.49
N GLU A 86 -6.31 3.62 -17.34
CA GLU A 86 -6.09 4.77 -16.47
C GLU A 86 -6.11 4.36 -14.99
N GLY A 87 -7.00 3.43 -14.61
CA GLY A 87 -7.09 2.88 -13.26
C GLY A 87 -5.81 2.14 -12.87
N MET A 88 -5.35 1.22 -13.72
CA MET A 88 -4.08 0.51 -13.50
C MET A 88 -2.86 1.43 -13.61
N GLY A 89 -2.89 2.43 -14.50
CA GLY A 89 -1.86 3.46 -14.62
C GLY A 89 -1.72 4.26 -13.33
N PHE A 90 -2.84 4.65 -12.71
CA PHE A 90 -2.84 5.35 -11.43
C PHE A 90 -2.23 4.51 -10.31
N LEU A 91 -2.61 3.23 -10.21
CA LEU A 91 -2.09 2.32 -9.17
C LEU A 91 -0.58 2.08 -9.33
N THR A 92 -0.11 1.85 -10.55
CA THR A 92 1.31 1.62 -10.82
C THR A 92 2.15 2.89 -10.62
N ARG A 93 1.63 4.07 -10.98
CA ARG A 93 2.27 5.37 -10.68
C ARG A 93 2.39 5.60 -9.17
N HIS A 94 1.32 5.33 -8.43
CA HIS A 94 1.33 5.45 -6.98
C HIS A 94 2.37 4.50 -6.34
N ALA A 95 2.47 3.26 -6.83
CA ALA A 95 3.50 2.31 -6.41
C ALA A 95 4.92 2.81 -6.72
N ALA A 96 5.14 3.44 -7.87
CA ALA A 96 6.43 4.03 -8.25
C ALA A 96 6.85 5.19 -7.32
N LEU A 97 5.88 6.02 -6.91
CA LEU A 97 6.13 7.12 -5.96
C LEU A 97 6.42 6.59 -4.57
N MET A 98 5.68 5.57 -4.12
CA MET A 98 5.97 4.83 -2.88
C MET A 98 7.41 4.29 -2.90
N GLU A 99 7.82 3.66 -3.99
CA GLU A 99 9.20 3.17 -4.18
C GLU A 99 10.23 4.31 -4.10
N THR A 100 9.97 5.43 -4.77
CA THR A 100 10.83 6.63 -4.75
C THR A 100 11.02 7.16 -3.32
N PHE A 101 10.01 7.03 -2.46
CA PHE A 101 10.07 7.39 -1.04
C PHE A 101 10.63 6.26 -0.14
N GLY A 102 11.21 5.22 -0.73
CA GLY A 102 11.89 4.13 -0.03
C GLY A 102 10.94 3.07 0.54
N ALA A 103 9.71 2.97 0.01
CA ALA A 103 8.78 1.93 0.42
C ALA A 103 9.16 0.58 -0.23
N PRO A 104 9.24 -0.51 0.55
CA PRO A 104 9.42 -1.85 0.01
C PRO A 104 8.21 -2.28 -0.82
N PHE A 105 8.38 -3.30 -1.67
CA PHE A 105 7.34 -3.83 -2.56
C PHE A 105 6.01 -4.14 -1.82
N CYS A 106 6.07 -4.71 -0.62
CA CYS A 106 4.87 -5.02 0.16
C CYS A 106 4.05 -3.75 0.52
N ASP A 107 4.73 -2.65 0.87
CA ASP A 107 4.10 -1.39 1.21
C ASP A 107 3.50 -0.73 -0.04
N GLN A 108 4.14 -0.91 -1.20
CA GLN A 108 3.61 -0.44 -2.49
C GLN A 108 2.28 -1.14 -2.83
N VAL A 109 2.22 -2.47 -2.67
CA VAL A 109 0.98 -3.25 -2.85
C VAL A 109 -0.09 -2.82 -1.85
N GLN A 110 0.29 -2.64 -0.58
CA GLN A 110 -0.64 -2.23 0.47
C GLN A 110 -1.26 -0.85 0.17
N ALA A 111 -0.45 0.11 -0.24
CA ALA A 111 -0.93 1.45 -0.57
C ALA A 111 -1.85 1.43 -1.80
N ALA A 112 -1.50 0.64 -2.83
CA ALA A 112 -2.38 0.44 -3.97
C ALA A 112 -3.74 -0.19 -3.57
N ALA A 113 -3.74 -1.19 -2.67
CA ALA A 113 -4.96 -1.80 -2.15
C ALA A 113 -5.81 -0.82 -1.33
N GLU A 114 -5.18 0.08 -0.56
CA GLU A 114 -5.85 1.16 0.17
C GLU A 114 -6.53 2.17 -0.77
N LEU A 115 -5.95 2.46 -1.94
CA LEU A 115 -6.59 3.30 -2.96
C LEU A 115 -7.82 2.65 -3.56
N VAL A 116 -7.73 1.35 -3.90
CA VAL A 116 -8.84 0.58 -4.45
C VAL A 116 -9.99 0.50 -3.45
N ASP A 117 -9.69 0.15 -2.19
CA ASP A 117 -10.68 0.15 -1.11
C ASP A 117 -11.30 1.53 -0.92
N SER A 118 -10.51 2.60 -0.88
CA SER A 118 -11.03 3.97 -0.78
C SER A 118 -11.92 4.35 -1.96
N ALA A 119 -11.63 3.88 -3.16
CA ALA A 119 -12.50 4.06 -4.32
C ALA A 119 -13.83 3.29 -4.16
N TRP A 120 -13.77 2.05 -3.67
CA TRP A 120 -14.94 1.23 -3.38
C TRP A 120 -15.83 1.81 -2.27
N GLN A 121 -15.26 2.26 -1.16
CA GLN A 121 -16.03 2.92 -0.10
C GLN A 121 -16.74 4.17 -0.63
N ARG A 122 -16.07 4.95 -1.49
CA ARG A 122 -16.67 6.13 -2.13
C ARG A 122 -17.77 5.77 -3.14
N SER A 123 -17.66 4.67 -3.88
CA SER A 123 -18.73 4.24 -4.78
C SER A 123 -19.97 3.80 -4.01
N LYS A 124 -19.81 3.04 -2.91
CA LYS A 124 -20.91 2.67 -2.00
C LYS A 124 -21.67 3.88 -1.47
N LEU A 125 -20.95 4.93 -1.06
CA LEU A 125 -21.56 6.19 -0.59
C LEU A 125 -22.34 6.94 -1.68
N ARG A 126 -22.01 6.73 -2.95
CA ARG A 126 -22.66 7.37 -4.11
C ARG A 126 -23.83 6.56 -4.69
N GLY A 127 -24.21 5.46 -4.03
CA GLY A 127 -25.36 4.66 -4.45
C GLY A 127 -25.06 3.69 -5.60
N TYR A 128 -23.79 3.28 -5.73
CA TYR A 128 -23.46 2.01 -6.37
C TYR A 128 -23.65 0.86 -5.37
#